data_AF-A0A3N5UDK0-F1
#
_entry.id   AF-A0A3N5UDK0-F1
#
_cell.length_a   1.000
_cell.length_b   1.000
_cell.length_c   1.000
_cell.angle_alpha   90.00
_cell.angle_beta   90.00
_cell.angle_gamma   90.00
#
_symmetry.space_group_name_H-M   'P 1'
#
loop_
_entity.id
_entity.type
_entity.pdbx_description
1 polymer ?
#
loop_
_entity_poly.entity_id
_entity_poly.type
_entity_poly.pdbx_seq_one_letter_code
_entity_poly.pdbx_strand_id
1 'polypeptide(L)' 'MIDKPPPNVAFYEIRLKGHLDSQWATWFDGLTITLGENGDTLLSGPVADQAALHGLLKKVRDLGMPLV' A
#
# COMPACT_ATOMS: atom_id res chain seq x y z
N MET A 1 -5.71 34.61 1.34
CA MET A 1 -6.48 33.49 0.77
C MET A 1 -5.60 32.85 -0.29
N ILE A 2 -4.85 31.81 0.06
CA ILE A 2 -4.24 30.92 -0.93
C ILE A 2 -4.76 29.54 -0.53
N ASP A 3 -5.76 29.08 -1.26
CA ASP A 3 -6.18 27.69 -1.21
C ASP A 3 -4.97 26.87 -1.64
N LYS A 4 -4.29 26.27 -0.66
CA LYS A 4 -3.28 25.26 -0.93
C LYS A 4 -4.01 24.19 -1.75
N PRO A 5 -3.60 23.89 -2.99
CA PRO A 5 -4.20 22.79 -3.73
C PRO A 5 -4.19 21.56 -2.80
N PRO A 6 -5.25 20.74 -2.79
CA PRO A 6 -5.26 19.56 -1.95
C PRO A 6 -3.94 18.83 -2.18
N PRO A 7 -3.27 18.33 -1.11
CA PRO A 7 -2.02 17.60 -1.27
C PRO A 7 -2.24 16.60 -2.42
N ASN A 8 -1.39 16.66 -3.44
CA ASN A 8 -1.58 15.83 -4.63
C ASN A 8 -1.43 14.39 -4.18
N VAL A 9 -2.56 13.74 -3.87
CA VAL A 9 -2.60 12.41 -3.31
C VAL A 9 -2.10 11.48 -4.41
N ALA A 10 -0.86 11.04 -4.27
CA ALA A 10 -0.26 10.17 -5.26
C ALA A 10 -0.89 8.78 -5.13
N PHE A 11 -1.33 8.23 -6.26
CA PHE A 11 -1.82 6.87 -6.33
C PHE A 11 -0.62 5.94 -6.49
N TYR A 12 -0.51 4.93 -5.61
CA TYR A 12 0.58 3.97 -5.62
C TYR A 12 0.09 2.57 -5.91
N GLU A 13 0.97 1.81 -6.55
CA GLU A 13 0.87 0.37 -6.70
C GLU A 13 2.12 -0.25 -6.06
N ILE A 14 1.92 -1.14 -5.08
CA ILE A 14 2.98 -1.81 -4.35
C ILE A 14 2.76 -3.31 -4.50
N ARG A 15 3.71 -3.99 -5.14
CA ARG A 15 3.66 -5.44 -5.35
C ARG A 15 4.48 -6.17 -4.30
N LEU A 16 3.86 -7.15 -3.66
CA LEU A 16 4.45 -7.98 -2.63
C LEU A 16 4.53 -9.42 -3.14
N LYS A 17 5.62 -10.10 -2.82
CA LYS A 17 5.76 -11.52 -3.11
C LYS A 17 4.92 -12.35 -2.14
N GLY A 18 4.09 -13.26 -2.68
CA GLY A 18 3.18 -14.07 -1.87
C GLY A 18 1.78 -13.44 -1.72
N HIS A 19 0.81 -14.27 -1.35
CA HIS A 19 -0.55 -13.82 -1.02
C HIS A 19 -0.61 -13.32 0.41
N LEU A 20 -1.09 -12.08 0.56
CA LEU A 20 -1.33 -11.49 1.87
C LEU A 20 -2.53 -12.18 2.51
N ASP A 21 -2.31 -12.68 3.72
CA ASP A 21 -3.35 -13.34 4.48
C ASP A 21 -4.43 -12.33 4.90
N SER A 22 -5.70 -12.74 4.83
CA SER A 22 -6.88 -11.87 5.00
C SER A 22 -6.90 -11.13 6.34
N GLN A 23 -6.30 -11.71 7.39
CA GLN A 23 -6.15 -11.11 8.71
C GLN A 23 -5.32 -9.82 8.73
N TRP A 24 -4.43 -9.61 7.74
CA TRP A 24 -3.60 -8.42 7.63
C TRP A 24 -4.17 -7.38 6.67
N ALA A 25 -5.28 -7.68 5.99
CA ALA A 25 -5.88 -6.75 5.03
C ALA A 25 -6.30 -5.42 5.68
N THR A 26 -6.78 -5.47 6.93
CA THR A 26 -7.17 -4.28 7.71
C THR A 26 -5.98 -3.41 8.10
N TRP A 27 -4.74 -3.91 8.01
CA TRP A 27 -3.56 -3.08 8.26
C TRP A 27 -3.27 -2.12 7.11
N PHE A 28 -3.81 -2.37 5.92
CA PHE A 28 -3.59 -1.55 4.72
C PHE A 28 -4.82 -0.69 4.40
N ASP A 29 -5.50 -0.19 5.44
CA ASP A 29 -6.69 0.68 5.34
C ASP A 29 -6.55 1.76 4.26
N GLY A 30 -7.55 1.80 3.36
CA GLY A 30 -7.59 2.73 2.23
C GLY A 30 -6.94 2.22 0.95
N LEU A 31 -6.24 1.07 0.99
CA LEU A 31 -5.72 0.40 -0.19
C LEU A 31 -6.61 -0.79 -0.60
N THR A 32 -6.75 -0.96 -1.91
CA THR A 32 -7.31 -2.16 -2.51
C THR A 32 -6.23 -3.24 -2.50
N ILE A 33 -6.62 -4.46 -2.13
CA ILE A 33 -5.73 -5.62 -2.09
C ILE A 33 -6.21 -6.61 -3.13
N THR A 34 -5.35 -6.89 -4.11
CA THR A 34 -5.63 -7.84 -5.19
C THR A 34 -4.63 -8.99 -5.11
N LEU A 35 -5.13 -10.21 -5.01
CA LEU A 35 -4.31 -11.43 -5.09
C LEU A 35 -4.11 -11.80 -6.56
N GLY A 36 -2.86 -11.77 -7.03
CA GLY A 36 -2.50 -12.10 -8.40
C GLY A 36 -2.42 -13.61 -8.63
N GLU A 37 -2.72 -14.04 -9.85
CA GLU A 37 -2.63 -15.46 -10.27
C GLU A 37 -1.21 -16.03 -10.19
N ASN A 38 -0.20 -15.15 -10.25
CA ASN A 38 1.21 -15.49 -10.10
C ASN A 38 1.64 -15.74 -8.65
N GLY A 39 0.72 -15.62 -7.69
CA GLY A 39 1.01 -15.79 -6.27
C GLY A 39 1.45 -14.52 -5.56
N ASP A 40 1.42 -13.35 -6.20
CA ASP A 40 1.78 -12.06 -5.60
C ASP A 40 0.54 -11.31 -5.06
N THR A 41 0.77 -10.30 -4.25
CA THR A 41 -0.25 -9.36 -3.79
C THR A 41 0.02 -7.97 -4.34
N LEU A 42 -0.99 -7.34 -4.93
CA LEU A 42 -0.97 -5.95 -5.32
C LEU A 42 -1.75 -5.12 -4.30
N LEU A 43 -1.08 -4.17 -3.66
CA LEU A 43 -1.70 -3.10 -2.89
C LEU A 43 -1.82 -1.87 -3.79
N SER A 44 -3.02 -1.34 -3.99
CA SER A 44 -3.23 -0.17 -4.84
C SER A 44 -4.15 0.86 -4.20
N GLY A 45 -3.80 2.14 -4.28
CA GLY A 45 -4.64 3.18 -3.71
C GLY A 45 -3.97 4.54 -3.52
N PRO A 46 -4.76 5.55 -3.12
CA PRO A 46 -4.25 6.87 -2.76
C PRO A 46 -3.39 6.83 -1.50
N VAL A 47 -2.24 7.52 -1.54
CA VAL A 47 -1.38 7.72 -0.36
C VAL A 47 -1.24 9.21 -0.09
N ALA A 48 -1.58 9.61 1.13
CA ALA A 48 -1.74 11.01 1.51
C ALA A 48 -0.42 11.83 1.39
N ASP A 49 0.70 11.23 1.78
CA ASP A 49 2.02 11.84 1.72
C ASP A 49 3.15 10.78 1.79
N GLN A 50 4.41 11.23 1.76
CA GLN A 50 5.56 10.34 1.86
C GLN A 50 5.65 9.61 3.21
N ALA A 51 5.19 10.21 4.31
CA ALA A 51 5.23 9.55 5.62
C ALA A 51 4.26 8.36 5.65
N ALA A 52 3.07 8.51 5.05
CA ALA A 52 2.12 7.43 4.85
C ALA A 52 2.71 6.32 3.96
N LEU A 53 3.40 6.67 2.87
CA LEU A 53 4.10 5.69 2.01
C LEU A 53 5.15 4.90 2.80
N HIS A 54 6.01 5.58 3.55
CA HIS A 54 7.00 4.93 4.40
C HIS A 54 6.37 4.05 5.48
N GLY A 55 5.21 4.46 6.03
CA GLY A 55 4.43 3.64 6.95
C GLY A 55 3.94 2.33 6.32
N LEU A 56 3.46 2.39 5.07
CA LEU A 56 3.06 1.19 4.30
C LEU A 56 4.25 0.24 4.07
N LEU A 57 5.38 0.77 3.62
CA LEU A 57 6.60 -0.02 3.38
C LEU A 57 7.14 -0.66 4.68
N LYS A 58 7.00 0.04 5.81
CA LYS A 58 7.34 -0.52 7.13
C LYS A 58 6.44 -1.72 7.47
N LYS A 59 5.13 -1.62 7.26
CA LYS A 59 4.19 -2.74 7.48
C LYS A 59 4.55 -3.95 6.62
N VAL A 60 4.86 -3.73 5.34
CA VAL A 60 5.33 -4.78 4.42
C VAL A 60 6.57 -5.49 4.98
N ARG A 61 7.56 -4.72 5.44
CA ARG A 61 8.77 -5.27 6.07
C ARG A 61 8.47 -6.04 7.35
N ASP A 62 7.57 -5.54 8.18
CA ASP A 62 7.19 -6.18 9.45
C ASP A 62 6.44 -7.52 9.21
N LEU A 63 5.79 -7.69 8.05
CA LEU A 63 5.22 -8.96 7.57
C LEU A 63 6.26 -9.92 6.96
N GLY A 64 7.51 -9.47 6.78
CA GLY A 64 8.57 -10.26 6.13
C GLY A 64 8.33 -10.51 4.64
N MET A 65 7.45 -9.73 4.00
CA MET A 65 7.12 -9.90 2.58
C MET A 65 8.06 -9.07 1.69
N PRO A 66 8.75 -9.68 0.70
CA PRO A 66 9.56 -8.95 -0.26
C PRO A 66 8.72 -8.08 -1.22
N LEU A 67 9.27 -6.97 -1.67
CA LEU A 67 8.76 -6.21 -2.82
C LEU A 67 9.19 -6.87 -4.14
N VAL A 68 8.37 -6.74 -5.18
CA VAL A 68 8.61 -7.28 -6.54
C VAL A 68 8.61 -6.17 -7.58
#